data_AF-A0A7T5EUJ2-F1
#
_entry.id   AF-A0A7T5EUJ2-F1
#
_cell.length_a   1.000
_cell.length_b   1.000
_cell.length_c   1.000
_cell.angle_alpha   90.00
_cell.angle_beta   90.00
_cell.angle_gamma   90.00
#
_symmetry.space_group_name_H-M   'P 1'
#
loop_
_entity.id
_entity.type
_entity.pdbx_description
1 polymer ?
#
loop_
_entity_poly.entity_id
_entity_poly.type
_entity_poly.pdbx_seq_one_letter_code
_entity_poly.pdbx_strand_id
1 'polypeptide(L)'
;MASPSTSIHREQPNEAELLSQSLQELTVTLTQHSSAIVSLLKLVAELEESGVLQTLTALLKAKNEVLAVALEQITKPGTVNAIENLLSVVQAVQKVDGKQVQSVLQALTQGLEVGHAHLKEKPEVGVFDLVRALRDPAVSRSMSLVLGGLKGFGEGLGTA
;
A
#
# COMPACT_ATOMS: atom_id res chain seq x y z
N MET A 1 4.49 -9.11 -84.94
CA MET A 1 4.48 -10.02 -83.77
C MET A 1 5.42 -9.40 -82.74
N ALA A 2 4.90 -9.00 -81.58
CA ALA A 2 5.69 -8.47 -80.48
C ALA A 2 5.78 -9.53 -79.38
N SER A 3 7.00 -9.93 -79.02
CA SER A 3 7.23 -10.87 -77.92
C SER A 3 7.02 -10.15 -76.59
N PRO A 4 6.40 -10.79 -75.57
CA PRO A 4 6.13 -10.15 -74.30
C PRO A 4 7.41 -10.13 -73.44
N SER A 5 7.78 -8.97 -72.93
CA SER A 5 8.76 -8.82 -71.87
C SER A 5 8.11 -8.13 -70.68
N THR A 6 7.78 -8.91 -69.64
CA THR A 6 7.56 -8.36 -68.29
C THR A 6 7.96 -9.43 -67.27
N SER A 7 9.27 -9.60 -67.13
CA SER A 7 9.84 -10.19 -65.92
C SER A 7 9.68 -9.16 -64.80
N ILE A 8 8.66 -9.31 -63.95
CA ILE A 8 8.55 -8.54 -62.71
C ILE A 8 9.52 -9.19 -61.72
N HIS A 9 10.75 -8.69 -61.65
CA HIS A 9 11.62 -8.93 -60.51
C HIS A 9 11.10 -8.10 -59.34
N ARG A 10 10.41 -8.75 -58.41
CA ARG A 10 10.20 -8.18 -57.07
C ARG A 10 11.57 -8.10 -56.43
N GLU A 11 12.11 -6.90 -56.31
CA GLU A 11 13.20 -6.63 -55.37
C GLU A 11 12.64 -6.94 -53.98
N GLN A 12 13.01 -8.11 -53.44
CA GLN A 12 12.82 -8.36 -52.02
C GLN A 12 13.75 -7.39 -51.29
N PRO A 13 13.23 -6.54 -50.39
CA PRO A 13 14.07 -5.63 -49.62
C PRO A 13 15.18 -6.45 -48.97
N ASN A 14 16.43 -6.09 -49.26
CA ASN A 14 17.58 -6.75 -48.64
C ASN A 14 17.48 -6.53 -47.12
N GLU A 15 17.94 -7.46 -46.30
CA GLU A 15 17.82 -7.35 -44.83
C GLU A 15 18.41 -6.04 -44.29
N ALA A 16 19.44 -5.52 -44.97
CA ALA A 16 20.04 -4.22 -44.71
C ALA A 16 19.08 -3.04 -44.92
N GLU A 17 18.22 -3.09 -45.94
CA GLU A 17 17.24 -2.05 -46.24
C GLU A 17 16.08 -2.05 -45.23
N LEU A 18 15.60 -3.23 -44.83
CA LEU A 18 14.60 -3.38 -43.76
C LEU A 18 15.11 -2.86 -42.42
N LEU A 19 16.34 -3.22 -42.05
CA LEU A 19 16.98 -2.68 -40.85
C LEU A 19 17.08 -1.16 -40.89
N SER A 20 17.49 -0.57 -42.03
CA SER A 20 17.59 0.88 -42.15
C SER A 20 16.23 1.59 -42.08
N GLN A 21 15.16 1.01 -42.62
CA GLN A 21 13.80 1.55 -42.49
C GLN A 21 13.29 1.47 -41.05
N SER A 22 13.46 0.33 -40.37
CA SER A 22 13.08 0.19 -38.96
C SER A 22 13.84 1.15 -38.05
N LEU A 23 15.13 1.39 -38.31
CA LEU A 23 15.93 2.37 -37.57
C LEU A 23 15.44 3.80 -37.80
N GLN A 24 15.07 4.16 -39.03
CA GLN A 24 14.50 5.48 -39.33
C GLN A 24 13.14 5.68 -38.65
N GLU A 25 12.27 4.68 -38.70
CA GLU A 25 10.96 4.72 -38.06
C GLU A 25 11.08 4.85 -36.54
N LEU A 26 11.95 4.05 -35.92
CA LEU A 26 12.30 4.20 -34.50
C LEU A 26 12.85 5.59 -34.20
N THR A 27 13.75 6.12 -35.02
CA THR A 27 14.32 7.46 -34.83
C THR A 27 13.23 8.54 -34.83
N VAL A 28 12.27 8.46 -35.76
CA VAL A 28 11.14 9.41 -35.83
C VAL A 28 10.24 9.29 -34.59
N THR A 29 9.85 8.08 -34.19
CA THR A 29 9.00 7.86 -33.02
C THR A 29 9.69 8.26 -31.72
N LEU A 30 10.98 7.93 -31.56
CA LEU A 30 11.79 8.33 -30.42
C LEU A 30 11.95 9.86 -30.34
N THR A 31 12.05 10.55 -31.49
CA THR A 31 12.16 12.01 -31.53
C THR A 31 10.84 12.68 -31.15
N GLN A 32 9.70 12.14 -31.60
CA GLN A 32 8.37 12.65 -31.25
C GLN A 32 8.03 12.48 -29.76
N HIS A 33 8.59 11.45 -29.10
CA HIS A 33 8.36 11.16 -27.68
C HIS A 33 9.61 11.33 -26.81
N SER A 34 10.61 12.06 -27.30
CA SER A 34 11.94 12.16 -26.68
C SER A 34 11.89 12.54 -25.20
N SER A 35 11.04 13.52 -24.84
CA SER A 35 10.85 13.94 -23.44
C SER A 35 10.26 12.85 -22.54
N ALA A 36 9.25 12.13 -23.02
CA ALA A 36 8.61 11.05 -22.26
C ALA A 36 9.56 9.86 -22.06
N ILE A 37 10.37 9.54 -23.07
CA ILE A 37 11.36 8.47 -23.01
C ILE A 37 12.51 8.83 -22.08
N VAL A 38 13.02 10.07 -22.14
CA VAL A 38 14.02 10.55 -21.18
C VAL A 38 13.49 10.52 -19.76
N SER A 39 12.22 10.89 -19.55
CA SER A 39 11.59 10.84 -18.22
C SER A 39 11.41 9.41 -17.71
N LEU A 40 11.00 8.49 -18.59
CA LEU A 40 10.92 7.06 -18.28
C LEU A 40 12.29 6.48 -17.93
N LEU A 41 13.32 6.82 -18.70
CA LEU A 41 14.69 6.36 -18.45
C LEU A 41 15.24 6.90 -17.12
N LYS A 42 14.93 8.16 -16.78
CA LYS A 42 15.27 8.72 -15.47
C LYS A 42 14.56 7.98 -14.33
N LEU A 43 13.26 7.73 -14.48
CA LEU A 43 12.50 6.96 -13.50
C LEU A 43 13.07 5.55 -13.33
N VAL A 44 13.40 4.86 -14.41
CA VAL A 44 14.04 3.54 -14.39
C VAL A 44 15.40 3.62 -13.68
N ALA A 45 16.22 4.63 -13.99
CA ALA A 45 17.51 4.81 -13.34
C ALA A 45 17.37 5.08 -11.82
N GLU A 46 16.41 5.89 -11.42
CA GLU A 46 16.15 6.22 -10.00
C GLU A 46 15.58 5.00 -9.24
N LEU A 47 14.75 4.19 -9.89
CA LEU A 47 14.28 2.91 -9.37
C LEU A 47 15.40 1.85 -9.26
N GLU A 48 16.41 1.94 -10.12
CA GLU A 48 17.59 1.06 -10.10
C GLU A 48 18.57 1.47 -9.00
N GLU A 49 18.79 2.77 -8.81
CA GLU A 49 19.63 3.32 -7.75
C GLU A 49 19.03 3.09 -6.35
N SER A 50 17.70 3.20 -6.22
CA SER A 50 16.98 2.99 -4.96
C SER A 50 16.84 1.53 -4.53
N GLY A 51 17.33 0.55 -5.31
CA GLY A 51 17.21 -0.87 -4.97
C GLY A 51 15.86 -1.49 -5.35
N VAL A 52 14.89 -0.69 -5.83
CA VAL A 52 13.51 -1.10 -6.08
C VAL A 52 13.44 -2.07 -7.27
N LEU A 53 14.14 -1.76 -8.36
CA LEU A 53 14.19 -2.64 -9.53
C LEU A 53 14.85 -3.98 -9.21
N GLN A 54 15.92 -4.01 -8.43
CA GLN A 54 16.55 -5.27 -8.00
C GLN A 54 15.62 -6.06 -7.08
N THR A 55 14.89 -5.40 -6.19
CA THR A 55 13.92 -6.04 -5.29
C THR A 55 12.76 -6.65 -6.08
N LEU A 56 12.15 -5.90 -7.00
CA LEU A 56 11.09 -6.41 -7.88
C LEU A 56 11.60 -7.56 -8.76
N THR A 57 12.82 -7.45 -9.28
CA THR A 57 13.45 -8.51 -10.08
C THR A 57 13.74 -9.76 -9.24
N ALA A 58 14.21 -9.61 -8.01
CA ALA A 58 14.46 -10.71 -7.09
C ALA A 58 13.14 -11.41 -6.70
N LEU A 59 12.09 -10.64 -6.43
CA LEU A 59 10.74 -11.16 -6.18
C LEU A 59 10.18 -11.91 -7.40
N LEU A 60 10.38 -11.37 -8.60
CA LEU A 60 9.97 -12.03 -9.85
C LEU A 60 10.81 -13.28 -10.16
N LYS A 61 12.08 -13.32 -9.80
CA LYS A 61 12.91 -14.53 -9.89
C LYS A 61 12.51 -15.57 -8.84
N ALA A 62 12.03 -15.13 -7.67
CA ALA A 62 11.45 -15.98 -6.63
C ALA A 62 10.02 -16.50 -6.96
N LYS A 63 9.54 -16.29 -8.20
CA LYS A 63 8.17 -16.51 -8.67
C LYS A 63 7.52 -17.84 -8.29
N ASN A 64 8.28 -18.92 -8.18
CA ASN A 64 7.65 -20.24 -8.16
C ASN A 64 7.22 -20.73 -6.78
N GLU A 65 7.81 -20.24 -5.69
CA GLU A 65 7.47 -20.72 -4.35
C GLU A 65 6.71 -19.68 -3.52
N VAL A 66 7.10 -18.40 -3.57
CA VAL A 66 6.49 -17.36 -2.71
C VAL A 66 5.19 -16.83 -3.28
N LEU A 67 5.16 -16.53 -4.58
CA LEU A 67 3.98 -16.00 -5.25
C LEU A 67 2.87 -17.04 -5.39
N ALA A 68 3.20 -18.31 -5.64
CA ALA A 68 2.21 -19.39 -5.70
C ALA A 68 1.53 -19.61 -4.34
N VAL A 69 2.30 -19.70 -3.25
CA VAL A 69 1.77 -19.88 -1.89
C VAL A 69 0.99 -18.66 -1.41
N ALA A 70 1.48 -17.45 -1.70
CA ALA A 70 0.77 -16.21 -1.34
C ALA A 70 -0.52 -16.04 -2.15
N LEU A 71 -0.50 -16.33 -3.46
CA LEU A 71 -1.68 -16.26 -4.31
C LEU A 71 -2.71 -17.33 -3.91
N GLU A 72 -2.29 -18.56 -3.61
CA GLU A 72 -3.19 -19.63 -3.18
C GLU A 72 -3.88 -19.31 -1.84
N GLN A 73 -3.22 -18.56 -0.95
CA GLN A 73 -3.85 -18.03 0.27
C GLN A 73 -4.72 -16.78 0.02
N ILE A 74 -4.38 -15.93 -0.94
CA ILE A 74 -5.16 -14.75 -1.31
C ILE A 74 -6.42 -15.12 -2.11
N THR A 75 -6.39 -16.18 -2.91
CA THR A 75 -7.55 -16.67 -3.67
C THR A 75 -8.55 -17.44 -2.82
N LYS A 76 -8.26 -17.69 -1.53
CA LYS A 76 -9.27 -18.20 -0.62
C LYS A 76 -10.38 -17.14 -0.49
N PRO A 77 -11.66 -17.52 -0.55
CA PRO A 77 -12.80 -16.59 -0.59
C PRO A 77 -12.90 -15.63 0.62
N GLY A 78 -12.11 -15.83 1.68
CA GLY A 78 -12.03 -14.90 2.82
C GLY A 78 -11.14 -13.67 2.62
N THR A 79 -10.23 -13.66 1.63
CA THR A 79 -9.17 -12.62 1.55
C THR A 79 -9.58 -11.41 0.68
N VAL A 80 -10.47 -11.58 -0.30
CA VAL A 80 -11.02 -10.45 -1.09
C VAL A 80 -11.83 -9.51 -0.18
N ASN A 81 -12.63 -10.08 0.72
CA ASN A 81 -13.41 -9.33 1.72
C ASN A 81 -12.50 -8.60 2.72
N ALA A 82 -11.30 -9.10 3.00
CA ALA A 82 -10.37 -8.46 3.93
C ALA A 82 -9.84 -7.13 3.39
N ILE A 83 -9.59 -7.03 2.08
CA ILE A 83 -9.16 -5.80 1.42
C ILE A 83 -10.30 -4.76 1.44
N GLU A 84 -11.52 -5.19 1.12
CA GLU A 84 -12.71 -4.32 1.19
C GLU A 84 -13.00 -3.83 2.61
N ASN A 85 -12.88 -4.71 3.60
CA ASN A 85 -13.04 -4.37 5.01
C ASN A 85 -11.95 -3.42 5.48
N LEU A 86 -10.69 -3.64 5.09
CA LEU A 86 -9.57 -2.76 5.42
C LEU A 86 -9.78 -1.37 4.82
N LEU A 87 -10.19 -1.29 3.55
CA LEU A 87 -10.49 -0.02 2.90
C LEU A 87 -11.65 0.70 3.60
N SER A 88 -12.68 -0.03 4.04
CA SER A 88 -13.81 0.52 4.80
C SER A 88 -13.37 1.09 6.15
N VAL A 89 -12.46 0.40 6.85
CA VAL A 89 -11.85 0.90 8.10
C VAL A 89 -11.04 2.17 7.83
N VAL A 90 -10.21 2.18 6.78
CA VAL A 90 -9.43 3.36 6.39
C VAL A 90 -10.33 4.55 6.07
N GLN A 91 -11.42 4.33 5.33
CA GLN A 91 -12.41 5.37 5.03
C GLN A 91 -13.13 5.87 6.28
N ALA A 92 -13.49 4.98 7.21
CA ALA A 92 -14.10 5.35 8.48
C ALA A 92 -13.14 6.21 9.32
N VAL A 93 -11.86 5.85 9.38
CA VAL A 93 -10.82 6.63 10.07
C VAL A 93 -10.60 7.99 9.41
N GLN A 94 -10.63 8.08 8.07
CA GLN A 94 -10.51 9.36 7.36
C GLN A 94 -11.68 10.33 7.62
N LYS A 95 -12.87 9.82 7.95
CA LYS A 95 -14.04 10.64 8.31
C LYS A 95 -13.96 11.21 9.73
N VAL A 96 -13.04 10.71 10.56
CA VAL A 96 -12.78 11.22 11.91
C VAL A 96 -11.78 12.38 11.83
N ASP A 97 -11.97 13.40 12.68
CA ASP A 97 -11.03 14.51 12.79
C ASP A 97 -9.63 14.00 13.20
N GLY A 98 -8.63 14.27 12.35
CA GLY A 98 -7.27 13.79 12.56
C GLY A 98 -6.63 14.26 13.87
N LYS A 99 -7.04 15.41 14.42
CA LYS A 99 -6.57 15.88 15.73
C LYS A 99 -7.15 15.05 16.87
N GLN A 100 -8.39 14.59 16.75
CA GLN A 100 -9.01 13.70 17.74
C GLN A 100 -8.31 12.33 17.75
N VAL A 101 -8.03 11.77 16.57
CA VAL A 101 -7.26 10.51 16.45
C VAL A 101 -5.86 10.68 17.08
N GLN A 102 -5.16 11.76 16.75
CA GLN A 102 -3.84 12.04 17.29
C GLN A 102 -3.85 12.20 18.81
N SER A 103 -4.86 12.89 19.37
CA SER A 103 -5.01 13.06 20.81
C SER A 103 -5.25 11.73 21.54
N VAL A 104 -6.04 10.83 20.97
CA VAL A 104 -6.28 9.49 21.54
C VAL A 104 -4.99 8.67 21.51
N LEU A 105 -4.26 8.67 20.39
CA LEU A 105 -2.99 7.95 20.26
C LEU A 105 -1.91 8.47 21.23
N GLN A 106 -1.83 9.79 21.41
CA GLN A 106 -0.92 10.39 22.41
C GLN A 106 -1.31 9.98 23.83
N ALA A 107 -2.59 10.03 24.18
CA ALA A 107 -3.06 9.61 25.51
C ALA A 107 -2.79 8.12 25.78
N LEU A 108 -2.95 7.26 24.77
CA LEU A 108 -2.61 5.84 24.86
C LEU A 108 -1.11 5.63 25.09
N THR A 109 -0.27 6.32 24.32
CA THR A 109 1.20 6.22 24.44
C THR A 109 1.66 6.67 25.82
N GLN A 110 1.16 7.80 26.30
CA GLN A 110 1.46 8.31 27.63
C GLN A 110 0.96 7.37 28.73
N GLY A 111 -0.22 6.76 28.57
CA GLY A 111 -0.74 5.75 29.49
C GLY A 111 0.15 4.51 29.58
N LEU A 112 0.69 4.04 28.44
CA LEU A 112 1.64 2.92 28.40
C LEU A 112 2.94 3.25 29.14
N GLU A 113 3.49 4.46 28.95
CA GLU A 113 4.69 4.91 29.66
C GLU A 113 4.49 4.96 31.17
N VAL A 114 3.38 5.56 31.62
CA VAL A 114 3.02 5.64 33.05
C VAL A 114 2.76 4.26 33.65
N GLY A 115 2.08 3.37 32.91
CA GLY A 115 1.85 1.99 33.31
C GLY A 115 3.14 1.19 33.45
N HIS A 116 4.06 1.34 32.49
CA HIS A 116 5.39 0.72 32.57
C HIS A 116 6.21 1.24 33.74
N ALA A 117 6.13 2.53 34.07
CA ALA A 117 6.78 3.09 35.25
C ALA A 117 6.21 2.48 36.54
N HIS A 118 4.88 2.37 36.67
CA HIS A 118 4.22 1.73 37.81
C HIS A 118 4.60 0.25 37.99
N LEU A 119 4.73 -0.50 36.89
CA LEU A 119 5.12 -1.92 36.95
C LEU A 119 6.55 -2.14 37.47
N LYS A 120 7.46 -1.17 37.27
CA LYS A 120 8.84 -1.25 37.79
C LYS A 120 8.89 -1.14 39.31
N GLU A 121 7.92 -0.48 39.92
CA GLU A 121 7.86 -0.27 41.37
C GLU A 121 7.23 -1.45 42.13
N LYS A 122 6.71 -2.47 41.43
CA LYS A 122 5.98 -3.64 42.01
C LYS A 122 5.00 -3.27 43.15
N PRO A 123 4.11 -2.29 42.98
CA PRO A 123 3.13 -1.99 44.01
C PRO A 123 2.13 -3.15 44.13
N GLU A 124 1.93 -3.66 45.35
CA GLU A 124 0.78 -4.54 45.63
C GLU A 124 -0.49 -3.69 45.58
N VAL A 125 -1.32 -3.91 44.56
CA VAL A 125 -2.58 -3.17 44.42
C VAL A 125 -3.65 -3.84 45.27
N GLY A 126 -4.03 -3.19 46.37
CA GLY A 126 -5.12 -3.64 47.22
C GLY A 126 -6.50 -3.25 46.69
N VAL A 127 -7.55 -3.90 47.20
CA VAL A 127 -8.96 -3.56 46.90
C VAL A 127 -9.29 -2.10 47.28
N PHE A 128 -8.69 -1.59 48.35
CA PHE A 128 -8.85 -0.21 48.78
C PHE A 128 -8.21 0.79 47.81
N ASP A 129 -7.05 0.45 47.25
CA ASP A 129 -6.35 1.29 46.27
C ASP A 129 -7.10 1.34 44.94
N LEU A 130 -7.78 0.26 44.56
CA LEU A 130 -8.70 0.25 43.41
C LEU A 130 -9.88 1.22 43.61
N VAL A 131 -10.53 1.17 44.78
CA VAL A 131 -11.63 2.10 45.10
C VAL A 131 -11.15 3.55 45.14
N ARG A 132 -9.94 3.78 45.64
CA ARG A 132 -9.30 5.09 45.63
C ARG A 132 -8.99 5.56 44.21
N ALA A 133 -8.45 4.68 43.37
CA ALA A 133 -8.16 4.96 41.97
C ALA A 133 -9.42 5.28 41.18
N LEU A 134 -10.54 4.58 41.42
CA LEU A 134 -11.83 4.91 40.78
C LEU A 134 -12.36 6.29 41.15
N ARG A 135 -11.98 6.83 42.31
CA ARG A 135 -12.30 8.20 42.73
C ARG A 135 -11.34 9.25 42.19
N ASP A 136 -10.24 8.84 41.55
CA ASP A 136 -9.28 9.76 40.94
C ASP A 136 -9.94 10.48 39.74
N PRO A 137 -9.80 11.83 39.63
CA PRO A 137 -10.37 12.60 38.52
C PRO A 137 -9.90 12.16 37.13
N ALA A 138 -8.65 11.68 36.99
CA ALA A 138 -8.12 11.20 35.72
C ALA A 138 -8.71 9.84 35.34
N VAL A 139 -8.79 8.91 36.31
CA VAL A 139 -9.36 7.58 36.10
C VAL A 139 -10.86 7.66 35.81
N SER A 140 -11.59 8.45 36.59
CA SER A 140 -13.03 8.67 36.38
C SER A 140 -13.34 9.29 35.01
N ARG A 141 -12.54 10.25 34.54
CA ARG A 141 -12.67 10.83 33.19
C ARG A 141 -12.45 9.80 32.08
N SER A 142 -11.43 8.96 32.21
CA SER A 142 -11.19 7.85 31.27
C SER A 142 -12.33 6.83 31.30
N MET A 143 -12.86 6.51 32.49
CA MET A 143 -14.01 5.62 32.65
C MET A 143 -15.26 6.19 31.98
N SER A 144 -15.53 7.49 32.14
CA SER A 144 -16.64 8.17 31.45
C SER A 144 -16.48 8.14 29.94
N LEU A 145 -15.26 8.29 29.42
CA LEU A 145 -14.99 8.17 27.98
C LEU A 145 -15.27 6.76 27.46
N VAL A 146 -14.79 5.73 28.18
CA VAL A 146 -15.04 4.33 27.80
C VAL A 146 -16.53 4.00 27.87
N LEU A 147 -17.20 4.32 28.98
CA LEU A 147 -18.63 4.06 29.16
C LEU A 147 -19.49 4.85 28.17
N GLY A 148 -19.15 6.10 27.91
CA GLY A 148 -19.82 6.94 26.90
C GLY A 148 -19.63 6.40 25.49
N GLY A 149 -18.43 5.96 25.15
CA GLY A 149 -18.13 5.30 23.88
C GLY A 149 -18.90 3.99 23.71
N LEU A 150 -18.92 3.14 24.74
CA LEU A 150 -19.70 1.89 24.76
C LEU A 150 -21.20 2.16 24.61
N LYS A 151 -21.72 3.19 25.28
CA LYS A 151 -23.13 3.60 25.15
C LYS A 151 -23.44 4.05 23.72
N GLY A 152 -22.62 4.92 23.14
CA GLY A 152 -22.81 5.41 21.76
C GLY A 152 -22.66 4.28 20.72
N PHE A 153 -21.78 3.32 20.97
CA PHE A 153 -21.66 2.11 20.14
C PHE A 153 -22.94 1.27 20.18
N GLY A 154 -23.50 1.03 21.37
CA GLY A 154 -24.75 0.30 21.54
C GLY A 154 -25.95 1.02 20.91
N GLU A 155 -26.03 2.34 21.02
CA GLU A 155 -27.07 3.16 20.37
C GLU A 155 -26.95 3.09 18.84
N GLY A 156 -25.73 3.14 18.29
CA GLY A 156 -25.49 3.02 16.85
C GLY A 156 -25.85 1.64 16.27
N LEU A 157 -25.62 0.56 17.02
CA LEU A 157 -26.03 -0.80 16.63
C LEU A 157 -27.54 -1.03 16.76
N GLY A 158 -28.22 -0.32 17.66
CA GLY A 158 -29.68 -0.39 17.82
C GLY A 158 -30.46 0.38 16.76
N THR A 159 -29.79 1.23 15.99
CA THR A 159 -30.37 2.03 14.89
C THR A 159 -30.05 1.50 13.49
N ALA A 160 -29.38 0.35 13.38
CA ALA A 160 -29.00 -0.30 12.11
C ALA A 160 -29.91 -1.50 11.78
#